data_AF-A0A936C5E1-F1
#
_entry.id   AF-A0A936C5E1-F1
#
_cell.length_a   1.000
_cell.length_b   1.000
_cell.length_c   1.000
_cell.angle_alpha   90.00
_cell.angle_beta   90.00
_cell.angle_gamma   90.00
#
_symmetry.space_group_name_H-M   'P 1'
#
loop_
_entity.id
_entity.type
_entity.pdbx_description
1 polymer ?
#
loop_
_entity_poly.entity_id
_entity_poly.type
_entity_poly.pdbx_seq_one_letter_code
_entity_poly.pdbx_strand_id
1 'polypeptide(L)'
;MEVFGSADSGHAFALVRAAQATRSVLGDARPEALAPELFDEYFRHWYGQFQLDEKQVLPMLRRSPDFDMRLRSAAQAYRLIDDQDQVAVVVPYVPRAGADERVTQALASLEAGTSERWQLRILQRFVVQARRLEVKAGLARGDFIEPLPGWVVLKDDQRYSPHLGLLGDGAVLDAATLVQ
;
A
#
# COMPACT_ATOMS: atom_id res chain seq x y z
N MET A 1 13.21 23.62 10.30
CA MET A 1 13.12 23.12 8.90
C MET A 1 13.44 21.64 8.98
N GLU A 2 12.43 20.82 9.27
CA GLU A 2 12.54 19.36 9.22
C GLU A 2 11.39 18.87 8.35
N VAL A 3 11.77 18.25 7.24
CA VAL A 3 10.88 17.72 6.22
C VAL A 3 10.78 16.23 6.50
N PHE A 4 9.77 15.82 7.27
CA PHE A 4 9.48 14.41 7.49
C PHE A 4 8.74 13.84 6.26
N GLY A 5 9.28 12.75 5.72
CA GLY A 5 8.93 12.17 4.42
C GLY A 5 7.58 11.43 4.39
N SER A 6 6.59 12.09 3.78
CA SER A 6 5.73 11.68 2.64
C SER A 6 5.16 10.25 2.41
N ALA A 7 5.26 9.27 3.32
CA ALA A 7 4.46 8.03 3.19
C ALA A 7 3.48 7.81 4.35
N ASP A 8 3.84 8.25 5.55
CA ASP A 8 3.02 8.17 6.77
C ASP A 8 2.02 9.35 6.92
N SER A 9 2.18 10.37 6.08
CA SER A 9 1.44 11.63 6.17
C SER A 9 -0.04 11.51 5.79
N GLY A 10 -0.45 10.52 4.98
CA GLY A 10 -1.86 10.35 4.60
C GLY A 10 -2.73 9.85 5.76
N HIS A 11 -2.26 8.84 6.48
CA HIS A 11 -2.96 8.26 7.63
C HIS A 11 -2.90 9.19 8.84
N ALA A 12 -1.74 9.79 9.12
CA ALA A 12 -1.60 10.77 10.19
C ALA A 12 -2.53 11.99 9.97
N PHE A 13 -2.66 12.47 8.72
CA PHE A 13 -3.52 13.60 8.40
C PHE A 13 -5.01 13.27 8.51
N ALA A 14 -5.40 12.04 8.16
CA ALA A 14 -6.74 11.56 8.44
C ALA A 14 -7.01 11.54 9.96
N LEU A 15 -6.12 10.95 10.76
CA LEU A 15 -6.31 10.91 12.22
C LEU A 15 -6.39 12.32 12.85
N VAL A 16 -5.59 13.27 12.37
CA VAL A 16 -5.64 14.68 12.82
C VAL A 16 -6.98 15.32 12.48
N ARG A 17 -7.45 15.19 11.24
CA ARG A 17 -8.75 15.70 10.82
C ARG A 17 -9.92 15.04 11.60
N ALA A 18 -9.73 13.81 12.07
CA ALA A 18 -10.76 13.03 12.76
C ALA A 18 -10.89 13.58 14.17
N ALA A 19 -9.75 13.82 14.82
CA ALA A 19 -9.69 14.57 16.06
C ALA A 19 -10.32 15.96 15.94
N GLN A 20 -10.10 16.68 14.83
CA GLN A 20 -10.73 17.98 14.58
C GLN A 20 -12.26 17.90 14.41
N ALA A 21 -12.76 16.87 13.70
CA ALA A 21 -14.20 16.63 13.59
C ALA A 21 -14.81 16.32 14.96
N THR A 22 -14.14 15.48 15.78
CA THR A 22 -14.57 15.19 17.15
C THR A 22 -14.64 16.45 18.00
N ARG A 23 -13.62 17.32 17.94
CA ARG A 23 -13.61 18.61 18.66
C ARG A 23 -14.71 19.55 18.18
N SER A 24 -15.01 19.56 16.87
CA SER A 24 -16.09 20.38 16.31
C SER A 24 -17.46 19.97 16.85
N VAL A 25 -17.68 18.68 17.10
CA VAL A 25 -18.98 18.14 17.56
C VAL A 25 -19.10 18.12 19.08
N LEU A 26 -18.05 17.75 19.81
CA LEU A 26 -18.10 17.61 21.27
C LEU A 26 -17.60 18.86 22.02
N GLY A 27 -16.92 19.79 21.35
CA GLY A 27 -16.31 20.95 22.00
C GLY A 27 -15.34 20.53 23.11
N ASP A 28 -15.48 21.17 24.28
CA ASP A 28 -14.64 20.91 25.46
C ASP A 28 -15.24 19.90 26.45
N ALA A 29 -16.49 19.46 26.25
CA ALA A 29 -17.19 18.62 27.22
C ALA A 29 -17.94 17.47 26.53
N ARG A 30 -17.58 16.23 26.89
CA ARG A 30 -18.28 15.04 26.40
C ARG A 30 -19.62 14.88 27.15
N PRO A 31 -20.74 14.72 26.44
CA PRO A 31 -22.03 14.40 27.08
C PRO A 31 -21.99 13.01 27.72
N GLU A 32 -22.84 12.80 28.74
CA GLU A 32 -22.92 11.54 29.48
C GLU A 32 -23.30 10.34 28.60
N ALA A 33 -24.09 10.57 27.55
CA ALA A 33 -24.43 9.60 26.51
C ALA A 33 -24.11 10.14 25.12
N LEU A 34 -23.62 9.26 24.23
CA LEU A 34 -23.39 9.56 22.82
C LEU A 34 -24.64 9.22 22.02
N ALA A 35 -25.50 10.21 21.80
CA ALA A 35 -26.70 10.05 20.99
C ALA A 35 -26.33 9.81 19.51
N PRO A 36 -27.12 9.02 18.74
CA PRO A 36 -26.86 8.73 17.32
C PRO A 36 -26.63 9.97 16.45
N GLU A 37 -27.31 11.08 16.77
CA GLU A 37 -27.24 12.34 16.02
C GLU A 37 -25.84 12.97 16.03
N LEU A 38 -25.06 12.73 17.10
CA LEU A 38 -23.67 13.19 17.20
C LEU A 38 -22.76 12.47 16.20
N PHE A 39 -23.06 11.22 15.85
CA PHE A 39 -22.30 10.49 14.84
C PHE A 39 -22.59 11.04 13.44
N ASP A 40 -23.85 11.35 13.13
CA ASP A 40 -24.23 11.99 11.86
C ASP A 40 -23.56 13.35 11.70
N GLU A 41 -23.55 14.16 12.77
CA GLU A 41 -22.87 15.45 12.79
C GLU A 41 -21.36 15.29 12.64
N TYR A 42 -20.76 14.32 13.35
CA TYR A 42 -19.34 13.99 13.23
C TYR A 42 -18.96 13.65 11.79
N PHE A 43 -19.68 12.74 11.14
CA PHE A 43 -19.37 12.35 9.77
C PHE A 43 -19.60 13.49 8.79
N ARG A 44 -20.56 14.40 9.04
CA ARG A 44 -20.73 15.61 8.24
C ARG A 44 -19.51 16.54 8.33
N HIS A 45 -19.00 16.79 9.54
CA HIS A 45 -17.78 17.58 9.74
C HIS A 45 -16.53 16.89 9.19
N TRP A 46 -16.45 15.58 9.36
CA TRP A 46 -15.33 14.78 8.88
C TRP A 46 -15.28 14.79 7.35
N TYR A 47 -16.35 14.38 6.67
CA TYR A 47 -16.39 14.34 5.22
C TYR A 47 -16.33 15.73 4.57
N GLY A 48 -16.84 16.77 5.24
CA GLY A 48 -16.73 18.16 4.79
C GLY A 48 -15.28 18.68 4.67
N GLN A 49 -14.31 18.00 5.29
CA GLN A 49 -12.89 18.34 5.17
C GLN A 49 -12.24 17.78 3.90
N PHE A 50 -12.94 16.97 3.11
CA PHE A 50 -12.42 16.30 1.92
C PHE A 50 -13.17 16.73 0.67
N GLN A 51 -12.45 16.82 -0.46
CA GLN A 51 -13.08 16.89 -1.77
C GLN A 51 -13.41 15.45 -2.22
N LEU A 52 -14.60 14.97 -1.89
CA LEU A 52 -14.99 13.56 -2.11
C LEU A 52 -15.03 13.17 -3.59
N ASP A 53 -15.24 14.13 -4.49
CA ASP A 53 -15.28 13.91 -5.93
C ASP A 53 -14.17 14.69 -6.67
N GLU A 54 -12.95 14.65 -6.13
CA GLU A 54 -11.78 15.33 -6.71
C GLU A 54 -11.58 14.95 -8.19
N LYS A 55 -11.84 13.68 -8.52
CA LYS A 55 -11.69 13.13 -9.86
C LYS A 55 -12.92 13.32 -10.76
N GLN A 56 -13.94 14.06 -10.30
CA GLN A 56 -15.16 14.39 -11.05
C GLN A 56 -15.87 13.15 -11.63
N VAL A 57 -15.95 12.09 -10.84
CA VAL A 57 -16.60 10.82 -11.20
C VAL A 57 -18.12 10.99 -11.21
N LEU A 58 -18.70 11.75 -10.28
CA LEU A 58 -20.17 11.92 -10.22
C LEU A 58 -20.73 12.54 -11.50
N PRO A 59 -20.15 13.62 -12.07
CA PRO A 59 -20.57 14.14 -13.37
C PRO A 59 -20.50 13.10 -14.51
N MET A 60 -19.53 12.20 -14.50
CA MET A 60 -19.38 11.15 -15.54
C MET A 60 -20.48 10.09 -15.48
N LEU A 61 -21.08 9.91 -14.30
CA LEU A 61 -22.16 8.95 -14.04
C LEU A 61 -23.56 9.59 -14.10
N ARG A 62 -23.66 10.92 -14.26
CA ARG A 62 -24.97 11.59 -14.40
C ARG A 62 -25.65 11.13 -15.68
N ARG A 63 -26.94 10.84 -15.57
CA ARG A 63 -27.78 10.43 -16.69
C ARG A 63 -27.94 11.61 -17.66
N SER A 64 -27.39 11.47 -18.85
CA SER A 64 -27.72 12.33 -20.00
C SER A 64 -29.08 11.91 -20.58
N PRO A 65 -29.86 12.83 -21.18
CA PRO A 65 -31.05 12.49 -21.98
C PRO A 65 -30.78 11.40 -23.03
N ASP A 66 -29.54 11.32 -23.52
CA ASP A 66 -29.10 10.35 -24.52
C ASP A 66 -28.62 9.02 -23.93
N PHE A 67 -28.76 8.81 -22.61
CA PHE A 67 -28.28 7.62 -21.88
C PHE A 67 -26.77 7.36 -21.99
N ASP A 68 -25.99 8.35 -22.43
CA ASP A 68 -24.54 8.24 -22.64
C ASP A 68 -23.76 8.41 -21.32
N MET A 69 -23.85 7.41 -20.43
CA MET A 69 -23.03 7.37 -19.22
C MET A 69 -21.58 7.03 -19.60
N ARG A 70 -20.62 7.84 -19.15
CA ARG A 70 -19.19 7.66 -19.45
C ARG A 70 -18.56 6.63 -18.53
N LEU A 71 -19.13 5.42 -18.47
CA LEU A 71 -18.74 4.36 -17.53
C LEU A 71 -17.26 3.99 -17.65
N ARG A 72 -16.71 3.95 -18.87
CA ARG A 72 -15.28 3.70 -19.10
C ARG A 72 -14.41 4.77 -18.44
N SER A 73 -14.73 6.04 -18.65
CA SER A 73 -13.98 7.16 -18.08
C SER A 73 -14.13 7.20 -16.55
N ALA A 74 -15.33 6.95 -16.05
CA ALA A 74 -15.60 6.86 -14.61
C ALA A 74 -14.78 5.72 -13.96
N ALA A 75 -14.71 4.54 -14.58
CA ALA A 75 -13.92 3.41 -14.08
C ALA A 75 -12.41 3.71 -14.08
N GLN A 76 -11.91 4.43 -15.09
CA GLN A 76 -10.51 4.84 -15.15
C GLN A 76 -10.18 5.92 -14.11
N ALA A 77 -11.08 6.87 -13.88
CA ALA A 77 -10.92 7.91 -12.87
C ALA A 77 -11.04 7.34 -11.45
N TYR A 78 -12.01 6.46 -11.20
CA TYR A 78 -12.23 5.77 -9.93
C TYR A 78 -11.22 4.62 -9.73
N ARG A 79 -9.92 4.94 -9.78
CA ARG A 79 -8.86 4.00 -9.43
C ARG A 79 -8.69 4.01 -7.92
N LEU A 80 -9.27 3.00 -7.25
CA LEU A 80 -9.24 2.85 -5.79
C LEU A 80 -7.82 2.53 -5.29
N ILE A 81 -7.07 1.71 -6.04
CA ILE A 81 -5.68 1.39 -5.76
C ILE A 81 -4.85 2.06 -6.84
N ASP A 82 -4.04 3.04 -6.46
CA ASP A 82 -3.07 3.64 -7.36
C ASP A 82 -1.86 2.72 -7.50
N ASP A 83 -1.78 2.05 -8.64
CA ASP A 83 -0.71 1.12 -9.00
C ASP A 83 0.44 1.80 -9.77
N GLN A 84 0.35 3.10 -10.07
CA GLN A 84 1.35 3.79 -10.92
C GLN A 84 2.74 3.79 -10.29
N ASP A 85 2.79 3.83 -8.95
CA ASP A 85 4.03 3.83 -8.18
C ASP A 85 4.38 2.45 -7.60
N GLN A 86 3.94 1.36 -8.22
CA GLN A 86 4.30 0.01 -7.79
C GLN A 86 5.50 -0.53 -8.59
N VAL A 87 6.29 -1.38 -7.95
CA VAL A 87 7.36 -2.17 -8.56
C VAL A 87 7.29 -3.61 -8.06
N ALA A 88 7.58 -4.53 -8.97
CA ALA A 88 7.65 -5.95 -8.69
C ALA A 88 8.94 -6.28 -7.93
N VAL A 89 8.80 -6.94 -6.78
CA VAL A 89 9.91 -7.42 -5.95
C VAL A 89 9.81 -8.92 -5.79
N VAL A 90 10.88 -9.65 -6.12
CA VAL A 90 11.01 -11.08 -5.85
C VAL A 90 11.37 -11.26 -4.37
N VAL A 91 10.54 -12.03 -3.66
CA VAL A 91 10.74 -12.36 -2.24
C VAL A 91 11.15 -13.82 -2.12
N PRO A 92 12.38 -14.13 -1.67
CA PRO A 92 12.86 -15.50 -1.52
C PRO A 92 12.34 -16.14 -0.22
N TYR A 93 11.02 -16.32 -0.10
CA TYR A 93 10.44 -17.04 1.04
C TYR A 93 10.34 -18.54 0.77
N VAL A 94 10.45 -19.35 1.84
CA VAL A 94 10.26 -20.80 1.75
C VAL A 94 8.79 -21.13 2.00
N PRO A 95 8.07 -21.74 1.03
CA PRO A 95 6.69 -22.17 1.24
C PRO A 95 6.58 -23.24 2.34
N ARG A 96 5.42 -23.33 3.01
CA ARG A 96 5.15 -24.38 4.03
C ARG A 96 5.33 -25.80 3.50
N ALA A 97 5.15 -26.02 2.20
CA ALA A 97 5.35 -27.32 1.55
C ALA A 97 6.84 -27.73 1.43
N GLY A 98 7.77 -26.85 1.78
CA GLY A 98 9.21 -27.06 1.67
C GLY A 98 9.87 -26.24 0.55
N ALA A 99 11.20 -26.21 0.57
CA ALA A 99 11.99 -25.56 -0.47
C ALA A 99 11.96 -26.38 -1.77
N ASP A 100 11.73 -25.70 -2.90
CA ASP A 100 11.81 -26.29 -4.24
C ASP A 100 13.19 -25.97 -4.84
N GLU A 101 13.97 -26.99 -5.16
CA GLU A 101 15.31 -26.85 -5.74
C GLU A 101 15.30 -26.00 -7.02
N ARG A 102 14.22 -26.05 -7.81
CA ARG A 102 14.09 -25.25 -9.03
C ARG A 102 13.95 -23.77 -8.73
N VAL A 103 13.30 -23.44 -7.61
CA VAL A 103 13.18 -22.05 -7.13
C VAL A 103 14.53 -21.56 -6.63
N THR A 104 15.23 -22.38 -5.84
CA THR A 104 16.58 -22.07 -5.37
C THR A 104 17.54 -21.82 -6.54
N GLN A 105 17.50 -22.68 -7.56
CA GLN A 105 18.32 -22.52 -8.77
C GLN A 105 17.96 -21.25 -9.54
N ALA A 106 16.67 -20.94 -9.68
CA ALA A 106 16.20 -19.74 -10.38
C ALA A 106 16.61 -18.46 -9.64
N LEU A 107 16.49 -18.44 -8.31
CA LEU A 107 16.95 -17.33 -7.46
C LEU A 107 18.46 -17.13 -7.59
N ALA A 108 19.25 -18.19 -7.45
CA ALA A 108 20.72 -18.10 -7.56
C ALA A 108 21.17 -17.57 -8.94
N SER A 109 20.49 -18.01 -10.02
CA SER A 109 20.78 -17.51 -11.36
C SER A 109 20.48 -16.00 -11.43
N LEU A 110 19.27 -15.60 -11.01
CA LEU A 110 18.83 -14.22 -11.02
C LEU A 110 19.80 -13.32 -10.24
N GLU A 111 20.19 -13.71 -9.04
CA GLU A 111 21.14 -12.96 -8.21
C GLU A 111 22.53 -12.84 -8.84
N ALA A 112 22.95 -13.83 -9.63
CA ALA A 112 24.19 -13.76 -10.41
C ALA A 112 24.10 -12.84 -11.64
N GLY A 113 22.96 -12.18 -11.87
CA GLY A 113 22.73 -11.30 -13.00
C GLY A 113 22.44 -12.04 -14.30
N THR A 114 21.99 -13.29 -14.23
CA THR A 114 21.64 -14.10 -15.40
C THR A 114 20.30 -14.77 -15.19
N SER A 115 19.43 -14.84 -16.20
CA SER A 115 18.21 -15.64 -16.03
C SER A 115 17.61 -16.09 -17.35
N GLU A 116 17.17 -17.34 -17.39
CA GLU A 116 16.39 -17.87 -18.50
C GLU A 116 14.89 -17.60 -18.31
N ARG A 117 14.15 -17.59 -19.42
CA ARG A 117 12.70 -17.29 -19.41
C ARG A 117 11.91 -18.21 -18.47
N TRP A 118 12.27 -19.49 -18.38
CA TRP A 118 11.58 -20.43 -17.50
C TRP A 118 11.90 -20.16 -16.01
N GLN A 119 13.11 -19.71 -15.69
CA GLN A 119 13.51 -19.34 -14.33
C GLN A 119 12.71 -18.13 -13.86
N LEU A 120 12.67 -17.08 -14.67
CA LEU A 120 11.83 -15.89 -14.41
C LEU A 120 10.36 -16.28 -14.25
N ARG A 121 9.85 -17.19 -15.08
CA ARG A 121 8.46 -17.68 -14.99
C ARG A 121 8.17 -18.45 -13.71
N ILE A 122 9.15 -19.16 -13.15
CA ILE A 122 8.99 -19.81 -11.84
C ILE A 122 8.97 -18.75 -10.73
N LEU A 123 9.87 -17.75 -10.81
CA LEU A 123 9.97 -16.68 -9.81
C LEU A 123 8.75 -15.74 -9.78
N GLN A 124 7.97 -15.67 -10.85
CA GLN A 124 6.74 -14.85 -10.90
C GLN A 124 5.76 -15.11 -9.74
N ARG A 125 5.72 -16.34 -9.18
CA ARG A 125 4.85 -16.64 -8.03
C ARG A 125 5.36 -16.11 -6.70
N PHE A 126 6.62 -15.68 -6.66
CA PHE A 126 7.31 -15.08 -5.51
C PHE A 126 7.39 -13.56 -5.63
N VAL A 127 6.70 -12.99 -6.62
CA VAL A 127 6.67 -11.54 -6.84
C VAL A 127 5.57 -10.90 -6.00
N VAL A 128 5.94 -9.90 -5.23
CA VAL A 128 5.01 -8.98 -4.55
C VAL A 128 5.11 -7.59 -5.17
N GLN A 129 4.03 -6.82 -5.07
CA GLN A 129 4.03 -5.42 -5.48
C GLN A 129 4.37 -4.54 -4.28
N ALA A 130 5.32 -3.63 -4.47
CA ALA A 130 5.78 -2.71 -3.45
C ALA A 130 5.85 -1.28 -3.98
N ARG A 131 5.71 -0.30 -3.10
CA ARG A 131 5.84 1.11 -3.48
C ARG A 131 7.26 1.37 -3.98
N ARG A 132 7.38 1.95 -5.18
CA ARG A 132 8.65 2.30 -5.83
C ARG A 132 9.54 3.16 -4.94
N LEU A 133 8.95 4.08 -4.18
CA LEU A 133 9.68 4.94 -3.25
C LEU A 133 10.37 4.13 -2.14
N GLU A 134 9.64 3.19 -1.53
CA GLU A 134 10.16 2.32 -0.46
C GLU A 134 11.25 1.39 -1.00
N VAL A 135 11.04 0.83 -2.19
CA VAL A 135 12.02 -0.04 -2.84
C VAL A 135 13.30 0.73 -3.20
N LYS A 136 13.17 1.96 -3.71
CA LYS A 136 14.31 2.83 -4.00
C LYS A 136 15.10 3.18 -2.74
N ALA A 137 14.41 3.47 -1.63
CA ALA A 137 15.06 3.72 -0.35
C ALA A 137 15.78 2.46 0.18
N GLY A 138 15.13 1.28 0.09
CA GLY A 138 15.74 0.01 0.49
C GLY A 138 16.91 -0.42 -0.39
N LEU A 139 16.89 -0.13 -1.70
CA LEU A 139 18.03 -0.35 -2.60
C LEU A 139 19.25 0.47 -2.16
N ALA A 140 19.06 1.70 -1.68
CA ALA A 140 20.14 2.54 -1.19
C ALA A 140 20.75 2.02 0.15
N ARG A 141 19.96 1.29 0.95
CA ARG A 141 20.41 0.66 2.21
C ARG A 141 20.96 -0.74 2.04
N GLY A 142 20.60 -1.43 0.97
CA GLY A 142 20.97 -2.83 0.72
C GLY A 142 19.89 -3.85 1.08
N ASP A 143 18.70 -3.42 1.53
CA ASP A 143 17.55 -4.30 1.82
C ASP A 143 17.11 -5.08 0.57
N PHE A 144 17.28 -4.44 -0.60
CA PHE A 144 17.02 -5.00 -1.92
C PHE A 144 18.27 -4.92 -2.79
N ILE A 145 18.28 -5.74 -3.83
CA ILE A 145 19.20 -5.60 -4.96
C ILE A 145 18.43 -5.63 -6.28
N GLU A 146 19.01 -5.08 -7.34
CA GLU A 146 18.49 -5.17 -8.70
C GLU A 146 19.54 -5.86 -9.59
N PRO A 147 19.59 -7.21 -9.62
CA PRO A 147 20.61 -7.94 -10.38
C PRO A 147 20.44 -7.81 -11.90
N LEU A 148 19.20 -7.60 -12.34
CA LEU A 148 18.82 -7.38 -13.74
C LEU A 148 17.88 -6.17 -13.81
N PRO A 149 17.93 -5.36 -14.89
CA PRO A 149 17.02 -4.24 -15.05
C PRO A 149 15.56 -4.65 -14.94
N GLY A 150 14.83 -4.03 -14.01
CA GLY A 150 13.42 -4.31 -13.72
C GLY A 150 13.16 -5.52 -12.82
N TRP A 151 14.20 -6.20 -12.33
CA TRP A 151 14.09 -7.33 -11.40
C TRP A 151 14.72 -6.98 -10.06
N VAL A 152 13.88 -6.57 -9.13
CA VAL A 152 14.29 -6.31 -7.74
C VAL A 152 14.14 -7.59 -6.93
N VAL A 153 15.13 -7.90 -6.10
CA VAL A 153 15.14 -9.06 -5.20
C VAL A 153 15.33 -8.57 -3.77
N LEU A 154 14.51 -9.07 -2.84
CA LEU A 154 14.69 -8.82 -1.42
C LEU A 154 15.88 -9.62 -0.87
N LYS A 155 16.80 -8.95 -0.17
CA LYS A 155 17.97 -9.57 0.47
C LYS A 155 17.82 -9.74 1.98
N ASP A 156 17.12 -8.81 2.61
CA ASP A 156 16.87 -8.86 4.05
C ASP A 156 15.61 -9.70 4.33
N ASP A 157 15.80 -10.84 4.99
CA ASP A 157 14.74 -11.79 5.33
C ASP A 157 13.79 -11.26 6.42
N GLN A 158 14.23 -10.29 7.23
CA GLN A 158 13.42 -9.67 8.27
C GLN A 158 12.37 -8.70 7.70
N ARG A 159 12.53 -8.30 6.44
CA ARG A 159 11.62 -7.37 5.76
C ARG A 159 10.40 -8.07 5.17
N TYR A 160 10.26 -9.38 5.34
CA TYR A 160 9.10 -10.12 4.85
C TYR A 160 8.46 -11.00 5.93
N SER A 161 7.20 -10.73 6.22
CA SER A 161 6.35 -11.57 7.05
C SER A 161 5.48 -12.49 6.18
N PRO A 162 5.42 -13.81 6.44
CA PRO A 162 4.44 -14.69 5.79
C PRO A 162 2.98 -14.30 6.04
N HIS A 163 2.71 -13.51 7.09
CA HIS A 163 1.37 -13.07 7.49
C HIS A 163 1.06 -11.64 7.03
N LEU A 164 2.01 -10.72 7.19
CA LEU A 164 1.82 -9.29 6.91
C LEU A 164 2.35 -8.88 5.51
N GLY A 165 3.13 -9.74 4.85
CA GLY A 165 3.79 -9.44 3.58
C GLY A 165 5.07 -8.64 3.74
N LEU A 166 5.41 -7.86 2.71
CA LEU A 166 6.59 -6.99 2.72
C LEU A 166 6.41 -5.85 3.72
N LEU A 167 7.34 -5.73 4.65
CA LEU A 167 7.29 -4.73 5.71
C LEU A 167 7.85 -3.40 5.23
N GLY A 168 7.32 -2.31 5.77
CA GLY A 168 7.79 -0.95 5.53
C GLY A 168 9.18 -0.70 6.13
N ASP A 169 9.76 0.44 5.82
CA ASP A 169 11.01 0.88 6.44
C ASP A 169 10.83 1.09 7.95
N GLY A 170 11.76 0.59 8.76
CA GLY A 170 11.68 0.65 10.24
C GLY A 170 10.61 -0.23 10.90
N ALA A 171 9.81 -0.97 10.13
CA ALA A 171 8.91 -1.99 10.66
C ALA A 171 9.72 -3.23 11.03
N VAL A 172 10.21 -3.28 12.27
CA VAL A 172 10.92 -4.44 12.82
C VAL A 172 9.88 -5.54 13.05
N LEU A 173 10.20 -6.79 12.68
CA LEU A 173 9.55 -7.97 13.25
C LEU A 173 9.91 -8.02 14.74
N ASP A 174 9.19 -7.27 15.57
CA ASP A 174 9.32 -7.40 17.03
C ASP A 174 8.77 -8.78 17.42
N ALA A 175 9.52 -9.52 18.24
CA ALA A 175 9.10 -10.78 18.83
C ALA A 175 7.73 -10.64 19.56
N ALA A 176 7.40 -9.45 20.06
CA ALA A 176 6.08 -9.16 20.63
C ALA A 176 4.92 -9.19 19.61
N THR A 177 5.22 -9.02 18.31
CA THR A 177 4.23 -9.05 17.21
C THR A 177 3.94 -10.49 16.73
N LEU A 178 4.69 -11.49 17.23
CA LEU A 178 4.60 -12.90 16.85
C LEU A 178 3.78 -13.77 17.83
N VAL A 179 3.25 -13.20 18.92
CA VAL A 179 2.41 -13.93 19.87
C VAL A 179 0.96 -13.45 19.77
N GLN A 180 0.10 -14.28 19.18
CA GLN A 180 -1.33 -14.33 19.50
C GLN A 180 -1.62 -15.63 20.23
#